data_AF-A0A917L3Y0-F1
#
_entry.id   AF-A0A917L3Y0-F1
#
_cell.length_a   1.000
_cell.length_b   1.000
_cell.length_c   1.000
_cell.angle_alpha   90.00
_cell.angle_beta   90.00
_cell.angle_gamma   90.00
#
_symmetry.space_group_name_H-M   'P 1'
#
loop_
_entity.id
_entity.type
_entity.pdbx_description
1 polymer ?
#
loop_
_entity_poly.entity_id
_entity_poly.type
_entity_poly.pdbx_seq_one_letter_code
_entity_poly.pdbx_strand_id
1 'polypeptide(L)'
;MWIAPRLAERIWGRRDLGGWVSVSRIGVHGPIGEAWLTDVNCEVETGGTLGALLARDQPARTAPPLLAKLLFTSAPLSVQVHPTDVAAHASGVLASGKDEAWHVLEATSDAQVWIGFHQPVTARMLRATSADGTVLSLMRRHAVRTGETLFVPAGTVHAIGAGLVLLEVQDPIDVTYRLFDYGRPRPLQIDEALSVADLRSSRVVIGTATMATRQILAVAPRFVLERIESENGFTLRSDGSREHIVVPLADGATVDGRALARGSAVLVPAMGDPVGIAGAAVAVLHSGLGPSPCLAMS
;
A
#
# COMPACT_ATOMS: atom_id res chain seq x y z
N MET A 1 -9.12 4.88 -17.01
CA MET A 1 -9.97 3.71 -16.71
C MET A 1 -10.40 3.77 -15.25
N TRP A 2 -11.71 3.81 -15.00
CA TRP A 2 -12.27 3.86 -13.64
C TRP A 2 -12.34 2.46 -13.03
N ILE A 3 -11.91 2.33 -11.78
CA ILE A 3 -11.81 1.07 -11.05
C ILE A 3 -12.64 1.17 -9.77
N ALA A 4 -13.56 0.22 -9.60
CA ALA A 4 -14.30 0.05 -8.37
C ALA A 4 -13.49 -0.78 -7.36
N PRO A 5 -13.53 -0.44 -6.07
CA PRO A 5 -12.78 -1.17 -5.05
C PRO A 5 -13.35 -2.56 -4.84
N ARG A 6 -12.46 -3.53 -4.60
CA ARG A 6 -12.84 -4.84 -4.06
C ARG A 6 -12.62 -4.85 -2.56
N LEU A 7 -13.68 -5.03 -1.79
CA LEU A 7 -13.59 -5.12 -0.33
C LEU A 7 -13.07 -6.49 0.10
N ALA A 8 -12.24 -6.53 1.14
CA ALA A 8 -11.77 -7.76 1.76
C ALA A 8 -11.95 -7.73 3.28
N GLU A 9 -12.65 -8.75 3.77
CA GLU A 9 -12.81 -8.99 5.20
C GLU A 9 -11.49 -9.39 5.85
N ARG A 10 -11.23 -8.82 7.02
CA ARG A 10 -10.07 -9.14 7.84
C ARG A 10 -10.47 -9.09 9.30
N ILE A 11 -9.99 -10.06 10.06
CA ILE A 11 -10.23 -10.18 11.51
C ILE A 11 -9.77 -8.95 12.31
N TRP A 12 -8.86 -8.14 11.77
CA TRP A 12 -8.36 -6.90 12.35
C TRP A 12 -9.03 -5.63 11.78
N GLY A 13 -9.98 -5.80 10.86
CA GLY A 13 -10.60 -4.73 10.09
C GLY A 13 -11.59 -3.88 10.87
N ARG A 14 -12.15 -2.84 10.26
CA ARG A 14 -13.21 -2.01 10.83
C ARG A 14 -14.59 -2.37 10.25
N ARG A 15 -15.64 -2.10 11.02
CA ARG A 15 -17.03 -2.13 10.52
C ARG A 15 -17.46 -0.77 9.96
N ASP A 16 -16.99 0.32 10.57
CA ASP A 16 -17.14 1.66 10.04
C ASP A 16 -15.89 2.05 9.24
N LEU A 17 -16.10 2.55 8.03
CA LEU A 17 -15.03 2.93 7.10
C LEU A 17 -14.87 4.44 6.99
N GLY A 18 -15.54 5.24 7.84
CA GLY A 18 -15.28 6.68 7.96
C GLY A 18 -15.54 7.49 6.67
N GLY A 19 -16.44 7.02 5.80
CA GLY A 19 -16.72 7.65 4.50
C GLY A 19 -15.64 7.42 3.43
N TRP A 20 -14.58 6.66 3.71
CA TRP A 20 -13.51 6.39 2.74
C TRP A 20 -13.90 5.45 1.61
N VAL A 21 -14.97 4.67 1.78
CA VAL A 21 -15.48 3.79 0.73
C VAL A 21 -17.00 3.77 0.77
N SER A 22 -17.60 4.13 -0.37
CA SER A 22 -19.05 4.21 -0.55
C SER A 22 -19.55 3.20 -1.57
N VAL A 23 -19.13 1.93 -1.44
CA VAL A 23 -19.63 0.83 -2.30
C VAL A 23 -20.55 -0.12 -1.55
N SER A 24 -21.35 -0.85 -2.32
CA SER A 24 -22.25 -1.89 -1.80
C SER A 24 -21.50 -2.89 -0.93
N ARG A 25 -22.07 -3.21 0.23
CA ARG A 25 -21.57 -4.23 1.17
C ARG A 25 -22.35 -5.54 1.08
N ILE A 26 -23.07 -5.76 -0.03
CA ILE A 26 -23.79 -7.01 -0.25
C ILE A 26 -22.78 -8.17 -0.20
N GLY A 27 -23.03 -9.16 0.66
CA GLY A 27 -22.14 -10.31 0.87
C GLY A 27 -20.97 -10.05 1.83
N VAL A 28 -20.85 -8.85 2.41
CA VAL A 28 -19.89 -8.55 3.48
C VAL A 28 -20.60 -8.63 4.83
N HIS A 29 -20.10 -9.50 5.71
CA HIS A 29 -20.66 -9.79 7.03
C HIS A 29 -19.67 -9.45 8.16
N GLY A 30 -18.37 -9.57 7.87
CA GLY A 30 -17.27 -9.31 8.78
C GLY A 30 -16.76 -7.87 8.76
N PRO A 31 -15.80 -7.56 9.65
CA PRO A 31 -15.01 -6.34 9.55
C PRO A 31 -14.19 -6.31 8.25
N ILE A 32 -14.16 -5.15 7.60
CA ILE A 32 -13.36 -4.89 6.40
C ILE A 32 -12.00 -4.36 6.83
N GLY A 33 -10.93 -5.08 6.46
CA GLY A 33 -9.58 -4.60 6.68
C GLY A 33 -8.98 -3.90 5.47
N GLU A 34 -9.40 -4.28 4.27
CA GLU A 34 -8.81 -3.77 3.04
C GLU A 34 -9.88 -3.42 2.01
N ALA A 35 -9.69 -2.32 1.29
CA ALA A 35 -10.34 -2.05 0.02
C ALA A 35 -9.27 -2.00 -1.06
N TRP A 36 -9.27 -2.97 -1.95
CA TRP A 36 -8.30 -3.09 -3.03
C TRP A 36 -8.72 -2.17 -4.16
N LEU A 37 -7.90 -1.15 -4.44
CA LEU A 37 -8.17 -0.15 -5.46
C LEU A 37 -7.64 -0.58 -6.82
N THR A 38 -6.61 -1.43 -6.84
CA THR A 38 -6.06 -2.02 -8.08
C THR A 38 -5.75 -3.50 -7.87
N ASP A 39 -6.70 -4.37 -8.19
CA ASP A 39 -6.54 -5.83 -8.24
C ASP A 39 -6.97 -6.35 -9.60
N VAL A 40 -6.45 -7.50 -10.02
CA VAL A 40 -6.90 -8.14 -11.26
C VAL A 40 -8.40 -8.46 -11.24
N ASN A 41 -8.99 -8.64 -10.06
CA ASN A 41 -10.43 -8.89 -9.90
C ASN A 41 -11.26 -7.64 -9.61
N CYS A 42 -10.67 -6.44 -9.57
CA CYS A 42 -11.45 -5.21 -9.43
C CYS A 42 -12.30 -5.00 -10.67
N GLU A 43 -13.54 -4.57 -10.48
CA GLU A 43 -14.43 -4.22 -11.60
C GLU A 43 -14.00 -2.89 -12.22
N VAL A 44 -14.13 -2.81 -13.54
CA VAL A 44 -13.86 -1.57 -14.29
C VAL A 44 -15.16 -1.04 -14.89
N GLU A 45 -15.27 0.28 -15.01
CA GLU A 45 -16.50 0.94 -15.48
C GLU A 45 -16.96 0.47 -16.86
N THR A 46 -16.02 0.11 -17.74
CA THR A 46 -16.32 -0.39 -19.09
C THR A 46 -16.86 -1.83 -19.11
N GLY A 47 -17.02 -2.45 -17.94
CA GLY A 47 -17.45 -3.83 -17.75
C GLY A 47 -16.29 -4.82 -17.67
N GLY A 48 -16.51 -5.90 -16.90
CA GLY A 48 -15.51 -6.92 -16.62
C GLY A 48 -14.53 -6.52 -15.52
N THR A 49 -13.44 -7.28 -15.42
CA THR A 49 -12.40 -7.08 -14.40
C THR A 49 -11.18 -6.37 -14.99
N LEU A 50 -10.43 -5.64 -14.15
CA LEU A 50 -9.18 -5.00 -14.52
C LEU A 50 -8.20 -5.99 -15.18
N GLY A 51 -7.99 -7.18 -14.61
CA GLY A 51 -7.09 -8.19 -15.17
C GLY A 51 -7.47 -8.61 -16.59
N ALA A 52 -8.75 -8.87 -16.83
CA ALA A 52 -9.26 -9.20 -18.17
C ALA A 52 -9.04 -8.06 -19.18
N LEU A 53 -9.16 -6.80 -18.75
CA LEU A 53 -8.92 -5.65 -19.61
C LEU A 53 -7.42 -5.49 -19.91
N LEU A 54 -6.56 -5.63 -18.91
CA LEU A 54 -5.11 -5.60 -19.06
C LEU A 54 -4.59 -6.70 -20.00
N ALA A 55 -5.16 -7.91 -19.89
CA ALA A 55 -4.80 -9.03 -20.75
C ALA A 55 -5.27 -8.88 -22.20
N ARG A 56 -6.32 -8.09 -22.46
CA ARG A 56 -6.77 -7.79 -23.84
C ARG A 56 -5.75 -6.94 -24.58
N ASP A 57 -5.21 -5.93 -23.91
CA ASP A 57 -4.22 -5.02 -24.49
C ASP A 57 -2.83 -5.66 -24.55
N GLN A 58 -2.49 -6.46 -23.53
CA GLN A 58 -1.21 -7.15 -23.42
C GLN A 58 -1.41 -8.57 -22.86
N PRO A 59 -1.52 -9.61 -23.70
CA PRO A 59 -1.85 -10.97 -23.26
C PRO A 59 -0.91 -11.58 -22.21
N ALA A 60 0.36 -11.16 -22.18
CA ALA A 60 1.33 -11.60 -21.18
C ALA A 60 1.20 -10.90 -19.82
N ARG A 61 0.36 -9.86 -19.71
CA ARG A 61 0.19 -9.06 -18.51
C ARG A 61 -0.74 -9.75 -17.53
N THR A 62 -0.20 -10.11 -16.37
CA THR A 62 -0.90 -10.86 -15.33
C THR A 62 -1.27 -10.03 -14.10
N ALA A 63 -0.89 -8.76 -14.05
CA ALA A 63 -1.07 -7.89 -12.90
C ALA A 63 -1.23 -6.40 -13.28
N PRO A 64 -1.88 -5.59 -12.43
CA PRO A 64 -1.85 -4.13 -12.54
C PRO A 64 -0.42 -3.59 -12.35
N PRO A 65 -0.14 -2.31 -12.70
CA PRO A 65 1.22 -1.78 -12.59
C PRO A 65 1.71 -1.74 -11.14
N LEU A 66 0.78 -1.45 -10.21
CA LEU A 66 0.97 -1.42 -8.77
C LEU A 66 -0.30 -1.92 -8.10
N LEU A 67 -0.17 -2.40 -6.87
CA LEU A 67 -1.30 -2.72 -6.01
C LEU A 67 -1.48 -1.57 -4.99
N ALA A 68 -2.62 -0.90 -5.07
CA ALA A 68 -3.04 0.14 -4.16
C ALA A 68 -4.22 -0.35 -3.32
N LYS A 69 -4.16 -0.12 -2.01
CA LYS A 69 -5.19 -0.55 -1.06
C LYS A 69 -5.47 0.57 -0.06
N LEU A 70 -6.72 0.67 0.37
CA LEU A 70 -7.04 1.34 1.64
C LEU A 70 -7.07 0.29 2.75
N LEU A 71 -6.36 0.54 3.85
CA LEU A 71 -6.37 -0.33 5.03
C LEU A 71 -7.17 0.35 6.14
N PHE A 72 -7.98 -0.45 6.85
CA PHE A 72 -8.84 0.01 7.94
C PHE A 72 -8.57 -0.83 9.19
N THR A 73 -7.86 -0.30 10.17
CA THR A 73 -7.42 -1.11 11.32
C THR A 73 -8.22 -0.80 12.58
N SER A 74 -8.86 -1.80 13.16
CA SER A 74 -9.45 -1.75 14.52
C SER A 74 -8.64 -2.54 15.54
N ALA A 75 -7.79 -3.45 15.06
CA ALA A 75 -6.84 -4.25 15.82
C ALA A 75 -5.50 -4.29 15.07
N PRO A 76 -4.38 -4.64 15.73
CA PRO A 76 -3.10 -4.75 15.04
C PRO A 76 -3.11 -5.85 13.98
N LEU A 77 -2.47 -5.59 12.84
CA LEU A 77 -2.09 -6.60 11.87
C LEU A 77 -0.96 -7.47 12.43
N SER A 78 -0.76 -8.62 11.80
CA SER A 78 0.34 -9.50 12.17
C SER A 78 1.72 -8.83 12.04
N VAL A 79 2.68 -9.30 12.82
CA VAL A 79 4.10 -9.05 12.57
C VAL A 79 4.50 -9.87 11.36
N GLN A 80 5.06 -9.23 10.35
CA GLN A 80 5.27 -9.84 9.05
C GLN A 80 6.50 -9.29 8.34
N VAL A 81 6.91 -9.98 7.27
CA VAL A 81 7.98 -9.56 6.37
C VAL A 81 7.66 -9.98 4.94
N HIS A 82 8.18 -9.21 4.00
CA HIS A 82 8.04 -9.46 2.56
C HIS A 82 9.40 -9.76 1.92
N PRO A 83 9.46 -10.61 0.89
CA PRO A 83 10.71 -10.96 0.21
C PRO A 83 11.24 -9.78 -0.61
N THR A 84 12.57 -9.65 -0.66
CA THR A 84 13.27 -8.80 -1.65
C THR A 84 13.18 -9.40 -3.04
N ASP A 85 13.50 -8.63 -4.09
CA ASP A 85 13.60 -9.17 -5.45
C ASP A 85 14.57 -10.35 -5.51
N VAL A 86 15.72 -10.25 -4.85
CA VAL A 86 16.72 -11.34 -4.81
C VAL A 86 16.12 -12.60 -4.19
N ALA A 87 15.44 -12.46 -3.04
CA ALA A 87 14.82 -13.59 -2.36
C ALA A 87 13.64 -14.18 -3.16
N ALA A 88 12.85 -13.32 -3.80
CA ALA A 88 11.74 -13.73 -4.66
C ALA A 88 12.22 -14.56 -5.85
N HIS A 89 13.24 -14.10 -6.59
CA HIS A 89 13.81 -14.86 -7.70
C HIS A 89 14.45 -16.17 -7.23
N ALA A 90 15.14 -16.16 -6.08
CA ALA A 90 15.73 -17.37 -5.52
C ALA A 90 14.68 -18.43 -5.13
N SER A 91 13.44 -18.03 -4.82
CA SER A 91 12.35 -18.98 -4.55
C SER A 91 11.87 -19.73 -5.79
N GLY A 92 12.09 -19.17 -6.99
CA GLY A 92 11.57 -19.71 -8.25
C GLY A 92 10.05 -19.61 -8.43
N VAL A 93 9.31 -19.04 -7.48
CA VAL A 93 7.84 -18.98 -7.48
C VAL A 93 7.32 -17.54 -7.59
N LEU A 94 8.04 -16.58 -7.03
CA LEU A 94 7.63 -15.17 -7.01
C LEU A 94 8.26 -14.38 -8.15
N ALA A 95 7.46 -13.53 -8.79
CA ALA A 95 7.89 -12.70 -9.92
C ALA A 95 8.71 -11.46 -9.51
N SER A 96 8.56 -11.00 -8.27
CA SER A 96 9.30 -9.86 -7.70
C SER A 96 9.29 -9.94 -6.18
N GLY A 97 10.08 -9.07 -5.55
CA GLY A 97 9.92 -8.70 -4.15
C GLY A 97 8.72 -7.77 -3.96
N LYS A 98 8.57 -7.31 -2.72
CA LYS A 98 7.48 -6.42 -2.32
C LYS A 98 7.97 -5.34 -1.37
N ASP A 99 8.20 -4.16 -1.95
CA ASP A 99 8.29 -2.91 -1.23
C ASP A 99 6.89 -2.34 -0.99
N GLU A 100 6.74 -1.57 0.10
CA GLU A 100 5.50 -0.89 0.43
C GLU A 100 5.74 0.57 0.82
N ALA A 101 4.76 1.42 0.57
CA ALA A 101 4.63 2.74 1.17
C ALA A 101 3.24 2.92 1.77
N TRP A 102 3.19 3.47 2.99
CA TRP A 102 1.95 3.71 3.72
C TRP A 102 1.77 5.21 3.92
N HIS A 103 0.77 5.79 3.26
CA HIS A 103 0.35 7.16 3.52
C HIS A 103 -0.83 7.16 4.51
N VAL A 104 -0.67 7.90 5.61
CA VAL A 104 -1.61 7.87 6.73
C VAL A 104 -2.73 8.87 6.49
N LEU A 105 -3.94 8.35 6.29
CA LEU A 105 -5.14 9.14 6.03
C LEU A 105 -5.86 9.53 7.33
N GLU A 106 -5.87 8.60 8.30
CA GLU A 106 -6.39 8.83 9.65
C GLU A 106 -5.58 8.07 10.69
N ALA A 107 -5.37 8.68 11.85
CA ALA A 107 -4.74 8.05 13.00
C ALA A 107 -5.45 8.46 14.31
N THR A 108 -5.78 7.50 15.16
CA THR A 108 -6.15 7.77 16.55
C THR A 108 -4.93 8.20 17.36
N SER A 109 -5.15 8.77 18.56
CA SER A 109 -4.06 9.28 19.42
C SER A 109 -3.06 8.21 19.88
N ASP A 110 -3.46 6.95 19.90
CA ASP A 110 -2.67 5.79 20.29
C ASP A 110 -2.16 4.96 19.10
N ALA A 111 -2.43 5.41 17.87
CA ALA A 111 -2.05 4.72 16.66
C ALA A 111 -0.52 4.64 16.52
N GLN A 112 -0.04 3.45 16.18
CA GLN A 112 1.39 3.16 16.12
C GLN A 112 1.69 2.06 15.11
N VAL A 113 2.92 2.04 14.64
CA VAL A 113 3.48 1.02 13.75
C VAL A 113 4.82 0.55 14.28
N TRP A 114 5.25 -0.63 13.82
CA TRP A 114 6.57 -1.17 14.10
C TRP A 114 7.29 -1.45 12.78
N ILE A 115 8.49 -0.88 12.60
CA ILE A 115 9.23 -1.01 11.33
C ILE A 115 10.71 -1.28 11.63
N GLY A 116 11.12 -2.50 11.33
CA GLY A 116 12.46 -3.04 11.50
C GLY A 116 12.97 -3.04 12.94
N PHE A 117 14.20 -3.51 13.13
CA PHE A 117 14.77 -3.73 14.46
C PHE A 117 15.53 -2.51 14.98
N HIS A 118 15.43 -2.27 16.29
CA HIS A 118 16.20 -1.19 16.93
C HIS A 118 17.68 -1.53 17.12
N GLN A 119 18.00 -2.82 17.15
CA GLN A 119 19.33 -3.41 17.21
C GLN A 119 19.41 -4.64 16.29
N PRO A 120 20.60 -5.09 15.88
CA PRO A 120 20.74 -6.35 15.16
C PRO A 120 20.16 -7.53 15.96
N VAL A 121 19.47 -8.43 15.28
CA VAL A 121 18.88 -9.64 15.86
C VAL A 121 19.48 -10.89 15.23
N THR A 122 19.37 -12.03 15.91
CA THR A 122 19.73 -13.33 15.31
C THR A 122 18.47 -14.06 14.85
N ALA A 123 18.60 -14.95 13.87
CA ALA A 123 17.49 -15.80 13.43
C ALA A 123 16.90 -16.64 14.59
N ARG A 124 17.75 -17.10 15.51
CA ARG A 124 17.32 -17.82 16.73
C ARG A 124 16.46 -16.94 17.64
N MET A 125 16.88 -15.69 17.85
CA MET A 125 16.08 -14.72 18.63
C MET A 125 14.75 -14.44 17.96
N LEU A 126 14.76 -14.12 16.66
CA LEU A 126 13.55 -13.82 15.92
C LEU A 126 12.55 -14.99 15.94
N ARG A 127 13.02 -16.23 15.79
CA ARG A 127 12.19 -17.44 15.94
C ARG A 127 11.58 -17.54 17.33
N ALA A 128 12.39 -17.40 18.37
CA ALA A 128 11.93 -17.57 19.76
C ALA A 128 10.89 -16.52 20.13
N THR A 129 11.14 -15.26 19.81
CA THR A 129 10.25 -14.14 20.17
C THR A 129 8.99 -14.04 19.30
N SER A 130 8.99 -14.70 18.14
CA SER A 130 7.79 -14.86 17.30
C SER A 130 6.75 -15.79 17.92
N ALA A 131 7.18 -16.76 18.74
CA ALA A 131 6.28 -17.73 19.36
C ALA A 131 5.37 -17.13 20.44
N ASP A 132 5.85 -16.11 21.17
CA ASP A 132 5.15 -15.49 22.29
C ASP A 132 4.80 -14.01 22.07
N GLY A 133 5.15 -13.45 20.90
CA GLY A 133 4.87 -12.07 20.53
C GLY A 133 5.85 -11.04 21.09
N THR A 134 6.86 -11.47 21.86
CA THR A 134 7.92 -10.57 22.35
C THR A 134 8.77 -9.99 21.22
N VAL A 135 8.60 -10.44 19.97
CA VAL A 135 9.25 -9.86 18.78
C VAL A 135 9.02 -8.36 18.66
N LEU A 136 7.86 -7.85 19.07
CA LEU A 136 7.55 -6.41 19.06
C LEU A 136 8.51 -5.59 19.94
N SER A 137 9.09 -6.17 21.00
CA SER A 137 10.06 -5.47 21.86
C SER A 137 11.44 -5.33 21.20
N LEU A 138 11.70 -6.07 20.11
CA LEU A 138 12.91 -5.95 19.31
C LEU A 138 12.78 -4.87 18.22
N MET A 139 11.56 -4.44 17.93
CA MET A 139 11.24 -3.57 16.80
C MET A 139 11.21 -2.09 17.18
N ARG A 140 11.47 -1.23 16.20
CA ARG A 140 11.29 0.23 16.36
C ARG A 140 9.80 0.55 16.29
N ARG A 141 9.28 1.11 17.36
CA ARG A 141 7.91 1.59 17.47
C ARG A 141 7.84 3.08 17.11
N HIS A 142 6.90 3.45 16.26
CA HIS A 142 6.63 4.84 15.86
C HIS A 142 5.16 5.18 16.13
N ALA A 143 4.91 6.29 16.81
CA ALA A 143 3.57 6.83 17.00
C ALA A 143 3.18 7.64 15.76
N VAL A 144 2.14 7.21 15.07
CA VAL A 144 1.81 7.68 13.73
C VAL A 144 0.83 8.85 13.79
N ARG A 145 0.98 9.82 12.88
CA ARG A 145 0.03 10.92 12.69
C ARG A 145 -0.53 10.97 11.27
N THR A 146 -1.76 11.46 11.13
CA THR A 146 -2.35 11.78 9.82
C THR A 146 -1.41 12.65 8.99
N GLY A 147 -1.28 12.32 7.70
CA GLY A 147 -0.40 13.01 6.76
C GLY A 147 1.04 12.48 6.73
N GLU A 148 1.45 11.62 7.68
CA GLU A 148 2.74 10.95 7.59
C GLU A 148 2.75 9.90 6.46
N THR A 149 3.92 9.69 5.88
CA THR A 149 4.20 8.62 4.92
C THR A 149 5.39 7.82 5.40
N LEU A 150 5.25 6.50 5.39
CA LEU A 150 6.30 5.57 5.79
C LEU A 150 6.63 4.66 4.60
N PHE A 151 7.92 4.49 4.33
CA PHE A 151 8.39 3.52 3.34
C PHE A 151 8.94 2.29 4.04
N VAL A 152 8.54 1.12 3.56
CA VAL A 152 8.90 -0.19 4.10
C VAL A 152 9.57 -1.00 2.99
N PRO A 153 10.91 -0.99 2.95
CA PRO A 153 11.65 -1.81 2.00
C PRO A 153 11.40 -3.30 2.29
N ALA A 154 11.36 -4.10 1.23
CA ALA A 154 11.35 -5.55 1.29
C ALA A 154 12.47 -6.09 2.20
N GLY A 155 12.18 -7.17 2.92
CA GLY A 155 13.02 -7.74 3.97
C GLY A 155 12.87 -7.06 5.33
N THR A 156 12.22 -5.89 5.42
CA THR A 156 11.98 -5.23 6.71
C THR A 156 10.86 -5.92 7.46
N VAL A 157 11.14 -6.45 8.66
CA VAL A 157 10.09 -6.95 9.56
C VAL A 157 9.26 -5.77 10.05
N HIS A 158 7.94 -5.83 9.92
CA HIS A 158 7.05 -4.72 10.23
C HIS A 158 5.67 -5.18 10.75
N ALA A 159 4.93 -4.26 11.36
CA ALA A 159 3.56 -4.46 11.80
C ALA A 159 2.79 -3.13 11.83
N ILE A 160 1.52 -3.17 11.45
CA ILE A 160 0.60 -2.03 11.52
C ILE A 160 -0.31 -2.20 12.74
N GLY A 161 -0.39 -1.17 13.59
CA GLY A 161 -1.26 -1.15 14.76
C GLY A 161 -2.73 -0.89 14.45
N ALA A 162 -3.55 -0.85 15.51
CA ALA A 162 -4.94 -0.43 15.43
C ALA A 162 -5.07 1.09 15.22
N GLY A 163 -6.27 1.55 14.88
CA GLY A 163 -6.59 2.98 14.89
C GLY A 163 -6.15 3.75 13.65
N LEU A 164 -5.78 3.05 12.56
CA LEU A 164 -5.30 3.67 11.33
C LEU A 164 -6.28 3.50 10.15
N VAL A 165 -6.31 4.52 9.29
CA VAL A 165 -6.71 4.40 7.88
C VAL A 165 -5.50 4.76 7.03
N LEU A 166 -5.07 3.86 6.15
CA LEU A 166 -3.87 4.04 5.33
C LEU A 166 -4.19 3.86 3.85
N LEU A 167 -3.52 4.62 2.97
CA LEU A 167 -3.27 4.23 1.60
C LEU A 167 -1.96 3.44 1.55
N GLU A 168 -2.05 2.15 1.30
CA GLU A 168 -0.89 1.27 1.04
C GLU A 168 -0.67 1.17 -0.47
N VAL A 169 0.56 1.45 -0.88
CA VAL A 169 1.05 1.27 -2.25
C VAL A 169 2.15 0.25 -2.22
N GLN A 170 2.06 -0.76 -3.07
CA GLN A 170 3.00 -1.86 -3.08
C GLN A 170 3.23 -2.39 -4.49
N ASP A 171 4.29 -3.18 -4.64
CA ASP A 171 4.44 -4.08 -5.79
C ASP A 171 3.19 -4.96 -5.96
N PRO A 172 2.82 -5.33 -7.20
CA PRO A 172 1.56 -6.02 -7.47
C PRO A 172 1.64 -7.53 -7.15
N ILE A 173 2.15 -7.88 -5.97
CA ILE A 173 2.21 -9.23 -5.44
C ILE A 173 1.61 -9.29 -4.03
N ASP A 174 0.84 -10.34 -3.75
CA ASP A 174 0.17 -10.52 -2.47
C ASP A 174 0.84 -11.61 -1.62
N VAL A 175 2.12 -11.42 -1.33
CA VAL A 175 2.91 -12.34 -0.48
C VAL A 175 3.13 -11.74 0.90
N THR A 176 2.96 -12.55 1.94
CA THR A 176 3.19 -12.16 3.34
C THR A 176 3.74 -13.35 4.11
N TYR A 177 4.92 -13.20 4.73
CA TYR A 177 5.42 -14.19 5.68
C TYR A 177 5.19 -13.69 7.10
N ARG A 178 4.35 -14.43 7.83
CA ARG A 178 3.87 -14.03 9.14
C ARG A 178 4.74 -14.60 10.25
N LEU A 179 5.21 -13.72 11.13
CA LEU A 179 6.00 -14.06 12.33
C LEU A 179 5.11 -14.22 13.56
N PHE A 180 4.17 -13.31 13.78
CA PHE A 180 3.30 -13.34 14.96
C PHE A 180 1.91 -12.77 14.66
N ASP A 181 0.86 -13.35 15.26
CA ASP A 181 -0.53 -12.95 15.00
C ASP A 181 -1.45 -12.92 16.22
N TYR A 182 -0.90 -12.65 17.41
CA TYR A 182 -1.73 -12.45 18.62
C TYR A 182 -2.65 -13.64 18.93
N GLY A 183 -2.18 -14.87 18.66
CA GLY A 183 -2.93 -16.12 18.91
C GLY A 183 -4.08 -16.39 17.93
N ARG A 184 -4.24 -15.62 16.86
CA ARG A 184 -5.28 -15.83 15.85
C ARG A 184 -4.96 -17.08 15.01
N PRO A 185 -5.98 -17.84 14.54
CA PRO A 185 -5.78 -19.13 13.84
C PRO A 185 -5.37 -18.95 12.37
N ARG A 186 -4.38 -18.10 12.11
CA ARG A 186 -3.79 -17.94 10.77
C ARG A 186 -2.39 -18.56 10.76
N PRO A 187 -2.00 -19.24 9.68
CA PRO A 187 -0.67 -19.84 9.58
C PRO A 187 0.44 -18.79 9.75
N LEU A 188 1.48 -19.19 10.48
CA LEU A 188 2.76 -18.49 10.55
C LEU A 188 3.72 -19.10 9.52
N GLN A 189 4.58 -18.28 8.93
CA GLN A 189 5.57 -18.66 7.92
C GLN A 189 6.96 -18.33 8.48
N ILE A 190 7.32 -18.94 9.61
CA ILE A 190 8.52 -18.55 10.37
C ILE A 190 9.79 -18.82 9.56
N ASP A 191 9.86 -19.95 8.87
CA ASP A 191 11.07 -20.33 8.12
C ASP A 191 11.27 -19.44 6.89
N GLU A 192 10.19 -19.14 6.17
CA GLU A 192 10.18 -18.21 5.04
C GLU A 192 10.44 -16.77 5.48
N ALA A 193 9.88 -16.35 6.62
CA ALA A 193 10.16 -15.04 7.17
C ALA A 193 11.65 -14.88 7.52
N LEU A 194 12.25 -15.91 8.14
CA LEU A 194 13.67 -15.90 8.50
C LEU A 194 14.60 -15.91 7.28
N SER A 195 14.19 -16.51 6.16
CA SER A 195 15.01 -16.56 4.95
C SER A 195 15.08 -15.24 4.20
N VAL A 196 14.15 -14.31 4.47
CA VAL A 196 14.08 -13.02 3.77
C VAL A 196 14.23 -11.80 4.66
N ALA A 197 14.14 -11.96 5.97
CA ALA A 197 14.25 -10.84 6.92
C ALA A 197 15.66 -10.25 6.95
N ASP A 198 15.75 -8.93 6.83
CA ASP A 198 16.95 -8.17 7.16
C ASP A 198 17.09 -8.10 8.69
N LEU A 199 18.03 -8.87 9.23
CA LEU A 199 18.26 -8.99 10.66
C LEU A 199 19.14 -7.86 11.24
N ARG A 200 19.59 -6.92 10.40
CA ARG A 200 20.33 -5.74 10.85
C ARG A 200 19.39 -4.72 11.49
N SER A 201 19.94 -3.77 12.22
CA SER A 201 19.17 -2.59 12.62
C SER A 201 18.84 -1.75 11.39
N SER A 202 17.57 -1.38 11.23
CA SER A 202 17.16 -0.44 10.18
C SER A 202 16.99 0.97 10.75
N ARG A 203 16.91 1.97 9.87
CA ARG A 203 16.36 3.29 10.20
C ARG A 203 14.97 3.39 9.57
N VAL A 204 14.00 3.88 10.33
CA VAL A 204 12.68 4.20 9.76
C VAL A 204 12.83 5.52 9.02
N VAL A 205 12.43 5.55 7.75
CA VAL A 205 12.35 6.78 6.97
C VAL A 205 10.88 7.21 7.01
N ILE A 206 10.61 8.41 7.52
CA ILE A 206 9.27 8.97 7.69
C ILE A 206 9.26 10.38 7.09
N GLY A 207 8.25 10.66 6.28
CA GLY A 207 8.03 11.95 5.65
C GLY A 207 6.67 12.47 6.08
N THR A 208 6.54 13.79 6.23
CA THR A 208 5.24 14.41 6.54
C THR A 208 4.76 15.19 5.34
N ALA A 209 3.49 15.00 4.97
CA ALA A 209 2.87 15.83 3.95
C ALA A 209 2.84 17.30 4.41
N THR A 210 3.17 18.20 3.48
CA THR A 210 3.17 19.65 3.68
C THR A 210 1.97 20.26 2.96
N MET A 211 1.77 21.57 3.12
CA MET A 211 0.77 22.34 2.38
C MET A 211 1.19 22.65 0.92
N ALA A 212 2.28 22.04 0.42
CA ALA A 212 2.70 22.23 -0.96
C ALA A 212 1.66 21.64 -1.94
N THR A 213 1.45 22.35 -3.06
CA THR A 213 0.58 21.92 -4.17
C THR A 213 0.99 20.55 -4.72
N ARG A 214 2.28 20.23 -4.74
CA ARG A 214 2.80 18.95 -5.21
C ARG A 214 3.97 18.52 -4.34
N GLN A 215 3.93 17.28 -3.89
CA GLN A 215 4.96 16.70 -3.03
C GLN A 215 5.17 15.22 -3.38
N ILE A 216 6.43 14.83 -3.56
CA ILE A 216 6.79 13.42 -3.59
C ILE A 216 6.72 12.90 -2.15
N LEU A 217 5.87 11.91 -1.90
CA LEU A 217 5.73 11.28 -0.59
C LEU A 217 6.73 10.13 -0.44
N ALA A 218 6.87 9.28 -1.45
CA ALA A 218 7.81 8.16 -1.44
C ALA A 218 8.35 7.85 -2.84
N VAL A 219 9.61 7.43 -2.89
CA VAL A 219 10.29 6.89 -4.08
C VAL A 219 10.74 5.49 -3.72
N ALA A 220 10.32 4.52 -4.52
CA ALA A 220 10.69 3.12 -4.44
C ALA A 220 11.33 2.68 -5.77
N PRO A 221 11.99 1.52 -5.83
CA PRO A 221 12.53 0.97 -7.08
C PRO A 221 11.46 0.82 -8.17
N ARG A 222 10.20 0.58 -7.82
CA ARG A 222 9.14 0.29 -8.81
C ARG A 222 7.99 1.29 -8.82
N PHE A 223 8.01 2.28 -7.94
CA PHE A 223 7.01 3.34 -7.94
C PHE A 223 7.48 4.66 -7.35
N VAL A 224 6.79 5.72 -7.73
CA VAL A 224 6.81 7.02 -7.03
C VAL A 224 5.40 7.32 -6.57
N LEU A 225 5.24 7.66 -5.30
CA LEU A 225 4.00 8.14 -4.71
C LEU A 225 4.09 9.65 -4.53
N GLU A 226 3.20 10.39 -5.17
CA GLU A 226 3.05 11.84 -4.99
C GLU A 226 1.72 12.17 -4.36
N ARG A 227 1.68 13.27 -3.60
CA ARG A 227 0.47 13.99 -3.24
C ARG A 227 0.40 15.26 -4.07
N ILE A 228 -0.73 15.49 -4.73
CA ILE A 228 -0.98 16.70 -5.51
C ILE A 228 -2.33 17.28 -5.08
N GLU A 229 -2.35 18.57 -4.77
CA GLU A 229 -3.55 19.33 -4.44
C GLU A 229 -3.56 20.61 -5.26
N SER A 230 -4.51 20.74 -6.17
CA SER A 230 -4.66 21.92 -7.03
C SER A 230 -6.13 22.20 -7.30
N GLU A 231 -6.62 23.36 -6.84
CA GLU A 231 -7.98 23.83 -7.14
C GLU A 231 -8.17 24.07 -8.64
N ASN A 232 -7.19 24.72 -9.28
CA ASN A 232 -7.17 24.97 -10.74
C ASN A 232 -6.84 23.73 -11.57
N GLY A 233 -6.53 22.62 -10.90
CA GLY A 233 -6.16 21.36 -11.49
C GLY A 233 -4.74 21.29 -12.07
N PHE A 234 -4.44 20.14 -12.66
CA PHE A 234 -3.22 19.83 -13.39
C PHE A 234 -3.53 18.79 -14.46
N THR A 235 -2.63 18.63 -15.42
CA THR A 235 -2.76 17.61 -16.47
C THR A 235 -1.71 16.54 -16.28
N LEU A 236 -2.16 15.29 -16.15
CA LEU A 236 -1.30 14.13 -16.20
C LEU A 236 -1.10 13.71 -17.65
N ARG A 237 0.15 13.71 -18.11
CA ARG A 237 0.52 13.38 -19.49
C ARG A 237 1.16 11.99 -19.54
N SER A 238 0.61 11.15 -20.40
CA SER A 238 1.20 9.87 -20.77
C SER A 238 2.39 10.11 -21.71
N ASP A 239 3.58 9.61 -21.35
CA ASP A 239 4.83 9.77 -22.11
C ASP A 239 5.30 8.47 -22.78
N GLY A 240 4.47 7.43 -22.75
CA GLY A 240 4.78 6.09 -23.24
C GLY A 240 5.59 5.23 -22.29
N SER A 241 6.07 5.76 -21.17
CA SER A 241 7.01 5.06 -20.29
C SER A 241 6.40 4.52 -19.00
N ARG A 242 5.33 5.15 -18.49
CA ARG A 242 4.76 4.80 -17.18
C ARG A 242 3.24 4.87 -17.19
N GLU A 243 2.62 3.96 -16.46
CA GLU A 243 1.22 4.06 -16.07
C GLU A 243 1.09 4.81 -14.75
N HIS A 244 -0.09 5.37 -14.51
CA HIS A 244 -0.38 6.10 -13.29
C HIS A 244 -1.69 5.65 -12.66
N ILE A 245 -1.74 5.61 -11.34
CA ILE A 245 -2.98 5.39 -10.61
C ILE A 245 -3.28 6.66 -9.82
N VAL A 246 -4.48 7.19 -9.99
CA VAL A 246 -4.96 8.38 -9.28
C VAL A 246 -5.97 7.93 -8.23
N VAL A 247 -5.71 8.30 -6.97
CA VAL A 247 -6.56 7.98 -5.81
C VAL A 247 -6.94 9.28 -5.10
N PRO A 248 -8.22 9.56 -4.83
CA PRO A 248 -8.60 10.75 -4.09
C PRO A 248 -8.23 10.62 -2.60
N LEU A 249 -7.63 11.67 -2.04
CA LEU A 249 -7.30 11.75 -0.61
C LEU A 249 -8.33 12.58 0.18
N ALA A 250 -9.17 13.33 -0.53
CA ALA A 250 -10.26 14.12 0.00
C ALA A 250 -11.45 14.12 -0.98
N ASP A 251 -12.61 14.55 -0.51
CA ASP A 251 -13.78 14.73 -1.38
C ASP A 251 -13.59 15.94 -2.30
N GLY A 252 -14.25 15.91 -3.47
CA GLY A 252 -14.22 17.00 -4.44
C GLY A 252 -13.15 16.88 -5.52
N ALA A 253 -12.32 15.82 -5.49
CA ALA A 253 -11.43 15.52 -6.60
C ALA A 253 -12.22 15.15 -7.86
N THR A 254 -11.72 15.55 -9.02
CA THR A 254 -12.30 15.22 -10.32
C THR A 254 -11.23 14.75 -11.30
N VAL A 255 -11.64 13.90 -12.25
CA VAL A 255 -10.85 13.45 -13.40
C VAL A 255 -11.65 13.75 -14.66
N ASP A 256 -11.12 14.60 -15.53
CA ASP A 256 -11.80 15.14 -16.72
C ASP A 256 -13.20 15.69 -16.40
N GLY A 257 -13.31 16.42 -15.29
CA GLY A 257 -14.56 17.01 -14.80
C GLY A 257 -15.54 16.03 -14.16
N ARG A 258 -15.26 14.72 -14.15
CA ARG A 258 -16.07 13.70 -13.45
C ARG A 258 -15.58 13.51 -12.02
N ALA A 259 -16.51 13.41 -11.07
CA ALA A 259 -16.18 13.23 -9.66
C ALA A 259 -15.43 11.91 -9.40
N LEU A 260 -14.31 12.01 -8.67
CA LEU A 260 -13.51 10.88 -8.20
C LEU A 260 -13.84 10.60 -6.73
N ALA A 261 -14.69 9.62 -6.50
CA ALA A 261 -15.19 9.29 -5.15
C ALA A 261 -14.12 8.58 -4.30
N ARG A 262 -14.09 8.84 -2.98
CA ARG A 262 -13.23 8.09 -2.06
C ARG A 262 -13.47 6.58 -2.18
N GLY A 263 -12.36 5.85 -2.13
CA GLY A 263 -12.39 4.40 -2.29
C GLY A 263 -12.45 3.95 -3.74
N SER A 264 -12.38 4.85 -4.72
CA SER A 264 -12.18 4.50 -6.12
C SER A 264 -10.77 4.88 -6.59
N ALA A 265 -10.39 4.38 -7.76
CA ALA A 265 -9.15 4.77 -8.41
C ALA A 265 -9.34 4.91 -9.92
N VAL A 266 -8.49 5.71 -10.55
CA VAL A 266 -8.39 5.78 -12.01
C VAL A 266 -7.01 5.31 -12.43
N LEU A 267 -6.95 4.28 -13.28
CA LEU A 267 -5.74 3.90 -14.00
C LEU A 267 -5.63 4.74 -15.27
N VAL A 268 -4.54 5.49 -15.39
CA VAL A 268 -4.15 6.26 -16.57
C VAL A 268 -3.05 5.46 -17.30
N PRO A 269 -3.31 4.99 -18.53
CA PRO A 269 -2.37 4.17 -19.28
C PRO A 269 -1.12 4.95 -19.70
N ALA A 270 -0.05 4.22 -20.02
CA ALA A 270 1.21 4.83 -20.47
C ALA A 270 1.10 5.54 -21.83
N MET A 271 0.06 5.23 -22.61
CA MET A 271 -0.26 5.89 -23.87
C MET A 271 -1.73 6.31 -23.84
N GLY A 272 -2.03 7.55 -24.20
CA GLY A 272 -3.39 8.06 -24.22
C GLY A 272 -3.43 9.59 -24.24
N ASP A 273 -4.65 10.12 -24.28
CA ASP A 273 -4.87 11.56 -24.18
C ASP A 273 -4.49 12.08 -22.79
N PRO A 274 -4.03 13.34 -22.67
CA PRO A 274 -3.77 13.94 -21.37
C PRO A 274 -5.03 13.97 -20.50
N VAL A 275 -4.87 13.63 -19.22
CA VAL A 275 -5.97 13.54 -18.26
C VAL A 275 -5.92 14.74 -17.32
N GLY A 276 -7.02 15.50 -17.23
CA GLY A 276 -7.17 16.64 -16.32
C GLY A 276 -7.61 16.18 -14.93
N ILE A 277 -6.95 16.66 -13.89
CA ILE A 277 -7.27 16.35 -12.49
C ILE A 277 -7.42 17.67 -11.72
N ALA A 278 -8.48 17.85 -10.94
CA ALA A 278 -8.74 19.10 -10.22
C ALA A 278 -9.55 18.92 -8.94
N GLY A 279 -9.68 20.00 -8.17
CA GLY A 279 -10.68 20.17 -7.10
C GLY A 279 -10.17 19.86 -5.69
N ALA A 280 -9.49 18.74 -5.47
CA ALA A 280 -8.99 18.35 -4.15
C ALA A 280 -7.69 17.56 -4.22
N ALA A 281 -7.13 17.26 -3.04
CA ALA A 281 -5.93 16.45 -2.91
C ALA A 281 -6.12 15.02 -3.46
N VAL A 282 -5.16 14.57 -4.27
CA VAL A 282 -5.05 13.21 -4.80
C VAL A 282 -3.67 12.64 -4.52
N ALA A 283 -3.59 11.32 -4.42
CA ALA A 283 -2.35 10.58 -4.57
C ALA A 283 -2.20 10.18 -6.04
N VAL A 284 -1.00 10.40 -6.59
CA VAL A 284 -0.61 9.93 -7.92
C VAL A 284 0.50 8.91 -7.74
N LEU A 285 0.23 7.68 -8.15
CA LEU A 285 1.17 6.57 -8.08
C LEU A 285 1.72 6.35 -9.49
N HIS A 286 3.00 6.64 -9.68
CA HIS A 286 3.67 6.42 -10.95
C HIS A 286 4.36 5.07 -10.94
N SER A 287 4.04 4.19 -11.89
CA SER A 287 4.77 2.92 -12.06
C SER A 287 6.19 3.15 -12.58
N GLY A 288 7.12 2.25 -12.25
CA GLY A 288 8.47 2.24 -12.81
C GLY A 288 9.51 2.99 -11.98
N LEU A 289 10.78 2.90 -12.43
CA LEU A 289 11.97 3.27 -11.65
C LEU A 289 11.94 4.73 -11.19
N GLY A 290 11.90 4.95 -9.87
CA GLY A 290 12.30 6.21 -9.26
C GLY A 290 13.83 6.32 -9.15
N PRO A 291 14.42 7.53 -9.14
CA PRO A 291 15.85 7.71 -8.92
C PRO A 291 16.20 7.41 -7.44
N SER A 292 16.54 6.16 -7.14
CA SER A 292 16.89 5.62 -5.81
C SER A 292 15.77 5.69 -4.75
N PRO A 293 15.62 4.68 -3.86
CA PRO A 293 14.58 4.72 -2.84
C PRO A 293 14.84 5.83 -1.83
N CYS A 294 13.92 6.76 -1.71
CA CYS A 294 13.96 7.82 -0.71
C CYS A 294 12.54 8.34 -0.44
N LEU A 295 12.29 8.85 0.77
CA LEU A 295 11.22 9.83 0.91
C LEU A 295 11.79 11.16 0.44
N ALA A 296 11.01 11.95 -0.32
CA ALA A 296 11.46 13.31 -0.59
C ALA A 296 11.42 14.07 0.73
N MET A 297 12.60 14.45 1.23
CA MET A 297 12.68 15.32 2.39
C MET A 297 12.16 16.70 1.98
N SER A 298 11.27 17.25 2.81
CA SER A 298 10.80 18.64 2.72
C SER A 298 11.95 19.63 2.84
#